data_AF-A0A964NPJ6-F1
#
_entry.id   AF-A0A964NPJ6-F1
#
_cell.length_a   1.000
_cell.length_b   1.000
_cell.length_c   1.000
_cell.angle_alpha   90.00
_cell.angle_beta   90.00
_cell.angle_gamma   90.00
#
_symmetry.space_group_name_H-M   'P 1'
#
loop_
_entity.id
_entity.type
_entity.pdbx_description
1 polymer ?
#
loop_
_entity_poly.entity_id
_entity_poly.type
_entity_poly.pdbx_seq_one_letter_code
_entity_poly.pdbx_strand_id
1 'polypeptide(L)' 'PTSRTARFSSPLGVYDFQKRSSLIMVSAEGAQTLGKVAATLAYGEGLQAHARSAEYRLKS' A
#
# COMPACT_ATOMS: atom_id res chain seq x y z
N PRO A 1 -12.91 7.33 25.92
CA PRO A 1 -11.49 7.63 26.22
C PRO A 1 -11.33 8.08 27.69
N THR A 2 -10.48 7.41 28.47
CA THR A 2 -10.12 7.76 29.86
C THR A 2 -8.58 7.73 29.99
N SER A 3 -8.00 7.99 31.17
CA SER A 3 -6.55 7.93 31.39
C SER A 3 -5.70 8.69 30.33
N ARG A 4 -6.17 9.89 29.93
CA ARG A 4 -5.55 10.79 28.91
C ARG A 4 -5.53 10.28 27.46
N THR A 5 -6.20 9.17 27.13
CA THR A 5 -6.23 8.66 25.74
C THR A 5 -7.05 9.51 24.78
N ALA A 6 -7.86 10.44 25.29
CA ALA A 6 -8.63 11.39 24.47
C ALA A 6 -7.78 12.24 23.50
N ARG A 7 -6.46 12.33 23.70
CA ARG A 7 -5.54 13.02 22.78
C ARG A 7 -5.36 12.29 21.44
N PHE A 8 -5.60 10.98 21.39
CA PHE A 8 -5.38 10.16 20.19
C PHE A 8 -6.50 9.13 19.95
N SER A 9 -7.47 9.00 20.87
CA SER A 9 -8.62 8.13 20.74
C SER A 9 -9.91 8.95 20.65
N SER A 10 -10.74 8.60 19.68
CA SER A 10 -12.10 9.11 19.54
C SER A 10 -13.05 8.44 20.55
N PRO A 11 -14.21 9.06 20.87
CA PRO A 11 -15.30 8.35 21.53
C PRO A 11 -15.83 7.21 20.65
N LEU A 12 -16.47 6.21 21.26
CA LEU A 12 -17.08 5.10 20.52
C LEU A 12 -18.16 5.68 19.58
N GLY A 13 -18.12 5.25 18.33
CA GLY A 13 -19.05 5.63 17.29
C GLY A 13 -19.17 4.55 16.23
N VAL A 14 -19.90 4.86 15.15
CA VAL A 14 -20.19 3.88 14.09
C VAL A 14 -18.91 3.33 13.44
N TYR A 15 -17.88 4.17 13.28
CA TYR A 15 -16.61 3.77 12.66
C TYR A 15 -15.88 2.66 13.41
N ASP A 16 -16.07 2.52 14.72
CA ASP A 16 -15.43 1.45 15.51
C ASP A 16 -15.96 0.05 15.16
N PHE A 17 -17.15 -0.01 14.54
CA PHE A 17 -17.78 -1.26 14.08
C PHE A 17 -17.58 -1.51 12.58
N GLN A 18 -16.84 -0.65 11.89
CA GLN A 18 -16.54 -0.79 10.46
C GLN A 18 -15.08 -1.19 10.25
N LYS A 19 -14.80 -1.90 9.15
CA LYS A 19 -13.44 -2.09 8.64
C LYS A 19 -13.30 -1.29 7.35
N ARG A 20 -12.26 -0.45 7.27
CA ARG A 20 -11.96 0.32 6.07
C ARG A 20 -10.84 -0.36 5.28
N SER A 21 -11.18 -0.80 4.08
CA SER A 21 -10.24 -1.41 3.14
C SER A 21 -10.02 -0.49 1.96
N SER A 22 -8.76 -0.34 1.53
CA SER A 22 -8.43 0.36 0.29
C SER A 22 -8.48 -0.61 -0.87
N LEU A 23 -9.17 -0.23 -1.95
CA LEU A 23 -9.14 -0.93 -3.23
C LEU A 23 -8.30 -0.10 -4.20
N ILE A 24 -7.21 -0.69 -4.70
CA ILE A 24 -6.30 -0.04 -5.63
C ILE A 24 -6.21 -0.92 -6.88
N MET A 25 -6.57 -0.34 -8.01
CA MET A 25 -6.43 -0.97 -9.33
C MET A 25 -5.39 -0.19 -10.12
N VAL A 26 -4.39 -0.90 -10.63
CA VAL A 26 -3.35 -0.34 -11.49
C VAL A 26 -3.64 -0.78 -12.92
N SER A 27 -3.82 0.18 -13.82
CA SER A 27 -4.01 -0.11 -15.24
C SER A 27 -2.73 -0.70 -15.84
N ALA A 28 -2.84 -1.37 -17.00
CA ALA A 28 -1.67 -1.90 -17.69
C ALA A 28 -0.64 -0.81 -18.03
N GLU A 29 -1.11 0.38 -18.41
CA GLU A 29 -0.27 1.56 -18.66
C GLU A 29 0.37 2.09 -17.36
N GLY A 30 -0.42 2.21 -16.30
CA GLY A 30 0.08 2.60 -14.98
C GLY A 30 1.16 1.65 -14.46
N ALA A 31 1.04 0.35 -14.73
CA ALA A 31 2.04 -0.64 -14.38
C ALA A 31 3.36 -0.46 -15.15
N GLN A 32 3.34 0.06 -16.39
CA GLN A 32 4.57 0.37 -17.13
C GLN A 32 5.35 1.51 -16.49
N THR A 33 4.64 2.52 -16.00
CA THR A 33 5.24 3.69 -15.34
C THR A 33 5.70 3.35 -13.93
N LEU A 34 4.82 2.76 -13.11
CA LEU A 34 5.08 2.50 -11.70
C LEU A 34 5.95 1.26 -11.47
N GLY A 35 5.90 0.26 -12.35
CA GLY A 35 6.63 -1.00 -12.18
C GLY A 35 8.14 -0.81 -12.11
N LYS A 36 8.70 0.14 -12.89
CA LYS A 36 10.13 0.47 -12.88
C LYS A 36 10.55 1.06 -11.52
N VAL A 37 9.76 1.99 -10.99
CA VAL A 37 10.02 2.61 -9.68
C VAL A 37 9.89 1.58 -8.56
N ALA A 38 8.84 0.77 -8.59
CA ALA A 38 8.60 -0.29 -7.61
C ALA A 38 9.74 -1.32 -7.59
N ALA A 39 10.25 -1.72 -8.77
CA ALA A 39 11.39 -2.63 -8.86
C ALA A 39 12.67 -2.04 -8.26
N THR A 40 13.00 -0.78 -8.58
CA THR A 40 14.17 -0.08 -8.03
C THR A 40 14.13 -0.01 -6.51
N LEU A 41 12.98 0.38 -5.94
CA LEU A 41 12.81 0.43 -4.48
C LEU A 41 12.96 -0.96 -3.86
N ALA A 42 12.29 -1.96 -4.43
CA ALA A 42 12.33 -3.33 -3.92
C ALA A 42 13.74 -3.96 -3.98
N TYR A 43 14.55 -3.67 -5.01
CA TYR A 43 15.96 -4.10 -4.99
C TYR A 43 16.78 -3.38 -3.93
N GLY A 44 16.56 -2.07 -3.74
CA GLY A 44 17.22 -1.30 -2.69
C GLY A 44 16.92 -1.80 -1.28
N GLU A 45 15.74 -2.38 -1.08
CA GLU A 45 15.29 -2.99 0.18
C GLU A 45 15.65 -4.48 0.31
N GLY A 46 16.29 -5.09 -0.70
CA GLY A 46 16.63 -6.52 -0.68
C GLY A 46 15.43 -7.46 -0.85
N LEU A 47 14.35 -7.00 -1.51
CA LEU A 47 13.10 -7.72 -1.74
C LEU A 47 12.99 -8.19 -3.21
N GLN A 48 13.88 -9.06 -3.65
CA GLN A 48 14.01 -9.45 -5.07
C GLN A 48 12.71 -10.04 -5.64
N ALA A 49 11.96 -10.82 -4.87
CA ALA A 49 10.67 -11.38 -5.33
C ALA A 49 9.64 -10.28 -5.65
N HIS A 50 9.63 -9.19 -4.88
CA HIS A 50 8.74 -8.05 -5.13
C HIS A 50 9.17 -7.31 -6.40
N ALA A 51 10.48 -7.06 -6.56
CA ALA A 51 11.03 -6.42 -7.75
C ALA A 51 10.70 -7.21 -9.02
N ARG A 52 10.96 -8.53 -9.02
CA ARG A 52 10.64 -9.42 -10.13
C ARG A 52 9.15 -9.41 -10.46
N SER A 53 8.27 -9.40 -9.45
CA SER A 53 6.83 -9.28 -9.67
C SER A 53 6.49 -8.01 -10.47
N ALA A 54 7.05 -6.86 -10.12
CA ALA A 54 6.84 -5.61 -10.83
C ALA A 54 7.39 -5.66 -12.27
N GLU A 55 8.62 -6.18 -12.45
CA GLU A 55 9.27 -6.34 -13.75
C GLU A 55 8.50 -7.25 -14.70
N TYR A 56 7.92 -8.35 -14.22
CA TYR A 56 7.15 -9.28 -15.05
C TYR A 56 5.92 -8.65 -15.72
N ARG A 57 5.46 -7.50 -15.22
CA ARG A 57 4.33 -6.76 -15.80
C ARG A 57 4.79 -5.71 -16.82
N LEU A 58 6.10 -5.46 -16.94
CA LEU A 58 6.64 -4.55 -17.94
C LEU A 58 6.63 -5.22 -19.32
N LYS A 59 6.28 -4.45 -20.34
CA LYS A 59 6.38 -4.90 -21.73
C LYS A 59 7.84 -4.78 -22.18
N SER A 60 8.32 -5.80 -22.88
CA SER A 60 9.61 -5.80 -23.57
C SER A 60 9.61 -4.86 -24.77
#